data_AF-A0A7S3Q897-F1
#
_entry.id   AF-A0A7S3Q897-F1
#
_cell.length_a   1.000
_cell.length_b   1.000
_cell.length_c   1.000
_cell.angle_alpha   90.00
_cell.angle_beta   90.00
_cell.angle_gamma   90.00
#
_symmetry.space_group_name_H-M   'P 1'
#
loop_
_entity.id
_entity.type
_entity.pdbx_description
1 polymer ?
#
loop_
_entity_poly.entity_id
_entity_poly.type
_entity_poly.pdbx_seq_one_letter_code
_entity_poly.pdbx_strand_id
1 'polypeptide(L)'
;FIHLDLIQLGNIGTFNTNTNTNTSTGTNTSRRTAVLICPAQFCVPADYDTFLSALKEKLPNLSPSSRVAELPRTEWIKVARQLPTAEFFSANLNNAKTLQWYFDAMEQGLADIYAEEGEDVNVCIIGHSIGGWVARSYLGGLGQRSTAVYKSTIDRCTSLVTLGSPHKAPSTALVDQTRGLLRAVEESEECSSEGLAAKGISVTCVGSTAVKGNIFTTNVEEIVATTSYIPLVDDWKDILSSTGINGDGIIPRDLAFMEAPSKRIEVSTCSITGNNVRHAHVLPTPYNLWDPAAPSIPLPEDFCWYGSPGVLDQWIENI
;
A
#
# COMPACT_ATOMS: atom_id res chain seq x y z
N PHE A 1 41.02 44.96 47.93
CA PHE A 1 42.21 44.63 47.11
C PHE A 1 42.04 45.32 45.76
N ILE A 2 42.45 46.60 45.66
CA ILE A 2 43.69 47.09 45.00
C ILE A 2 43.54 47.00 43.46
N HIS A 3 43.21 48.12 42.80
CA HIS A 3 44.07 49.01 41.95
C HIS A 3 44.22 48.48 40.50
N LEU A 4 43.71 49.23 39.50
CA LEU A 4 44.45 50.14 38.58
C LEU A 4 45.40 49.39 37.62
N ASP A 5 45.14 49.45 36.31
CA ASP A 5 45.97 50.24 35.39
C ASP A 5 45.53 50.17 33.90
N LEU A 6 45.77 51.31 33.24
CA LEU A 6 45.67 51.60 31.82
C LEU A 6 46.95 51.16 31.07
N ILE A 7 46.88 51.20 29.73
CA ILE A 7 47.87 51.73 28.76
C ILE A 7 48.28 50.77 27.61
N GLN A 8 47.77 51.13 26.42
CA GLN A 8 48.37 51.32 25.08
C GLN A 8 49.23 50.28 24.33
N LEU A 9 48.79 50.11 23.07
CA LEU A 9 49.50 50.24 21.77
C LEU A 9 50.72 49.35 21.46
N GLY A 10 50.56 48.55 20.40
CA GLY A 10 51.67 48.00 19.61
C GLY A 10 51.14 47.47 18.27
N ASN A 11 51.65 48.02 17.18
CA ASN A 11 51.13 47.95 15.82
C ASN A 11 51.82 46.84 14.98
N ILE A 12 51.11 46.33 13.98
CA ILE A 12 51.56 45.76 12.70
C ILE A 12 52.21 44.36 12.70
N GLY A 13 51.51 43.42 12.04
CA GLY A 13 52.05 42.16 11.55
C GLY A 13 50.99 41.41 10.74
N THR A 14 50.89 41.73 9.45
CA THR A 14 50.04 41.06 8.45
C THR A 14 50.28 39.55 8.41
N PHE A 15 49.24 38.76 8.66
CA PHE A 15 49.14 37.38 8.18
C PHE A 15 47.87 37.23 7.35
N ASN A 16 48.07 37.07 6.05
CA ASN A 16 47.06 36.62 5.11
C ASN A 16 46.79 35.14 5.38
N THR A 17 45.60 34.82 5.89
CA THR A 17 45.04 33.47 5.80
C THR A 17 43.70 33.58 5.09
N ASN A 18 43.69 33.12 3.83
CA ASN A 18 42.50 32.87 3.04
C ASN A 18 41.58 31.92 3.81
N THR A 19 40.57 32.46 4.49
CA THR A 19 39.42 31.69 4.94
C THR A 19 38.45 31.60 3.77
N ASN A 20 38.62 30.55 2.97
CA ASN A 20 37.56 30.04 2.11
C ASN A 20 36.39 29.66 3.02
N THR A 21 35.44 30.58 3.20
CA THR A 21 34.10 30.25 3.66
C THR A 21 33.43 29.48 2.54
N ASN A 22 33.68 28.17 2.49
CA ASN A 22 32.82 27.23 1.81
C ASN A 22 31.50 27.22 2.58
N THR A 23 30.62 28.17 2.25
CA THR A 23 29.19 28.00 2.42
C THR A 23 28.80 26.80 1.57
N SER A 24 28.82 25.61 2.17
CA SER A 24 28.13 24.46 1.63
C SER A 24 26.65 24.81 1.61
N THR A 25 26.20 25.34 0.48
CA THR A 25 24.80 25.29 0.07
C THR A 25 24.47 23.81 -0.06
N GLY A 26 24.08 23.20 1.07
CA GLY A 26 23.47 21.89 1.07
C GLY A 26 22.19 22.01 0.28
N THR A 27 22.26 21.73 -1.02
CA THR A 27 21.08 21.33 -1.77
C THR A 27 20.57 20.10 -1.07
N ASN A 28 19.51 20.25 -0.28
CA ASN A 28 18.77 19.14 0.30
C ASN A 28 18.09 18.43 -0.88
N THR A 29 18.86 17.70 -1.68
CA THR A 29 18.34 16.86 -2.75
C THR A 29 17.58 15.76 -2.04
N SER A 30 16.26 15.90 -1.94
CA SER A 30 15.44 14.83 -1.39
C SER A 30 15.77 13.56 -2.17
N ARG A 31 16.10 12.48 -1.46
CA ARG A 31 16.30 11.18 -2.08
C ARG A 31 15.12 10.86 -3.00
N ARG A 32 15.40 10.27 -4.17
CA ARG A 32 14.33 9.81 -5.06
C ARG A 32 13.55 8.71 -4.35
N THR A 33 12.26 8.64 -4.63
CA THR A 33 11.40 7.57 -4.14
C THR A 33 11.13 6.61 -5.30
N ALA A 34 11.38 5.32 -5.12
CA ALA A 34 10.89 4.27 -6.01
C ALA A 34 9.63 3.66 -5.42
N VAL A 35 8.65 3.36 -6.29
CA VAL A 35 7.40 2.71 -5.89
C VAL A 35 7.43 1.24 -6.30
N LEU A 36 7.11 0.36 -5.35
CA LEU A 36 6.68 -1.01 -5.64
C LEU A 36 5.16 -1.11 -5.46
N ILE A 37 4.44 -1.39 -6.54
CA ILE A 37 3.01 -1.68 -6.49
C ILE A 37 2.81 -3.17 -6.20
N CYS A 38 2.08 -3.48 -5.13
CA CYS A 38 1.62 -4.82 -4.78
C CYS A 38 0.17 -5.00 -5.30
N PRO A 39 -0.03 -5.83 -6.34
CA PRO A 39 -1.32 -6.00 -7.01
C PRO A 39 -2.49 -6.49 -6.15
N ALA A 40 -3.70 -6.21 -6.62
CA ALA A 40 -4.91 -6.88 -6.14
C ALA A 40 -5.01 -8.31 -6.67
N GLN A 41 -6.00 -9.05 -6.16
CA GLN A 41 -6.26 -10.42 -6.57
C GLN A 41 -6.50 -10.48 -8.08
N PHE A 42 -5.84 -11.43 -8.75
CA PHE A 42 -5.91 -11.65 -10.20
C PHE A 42 -5.49 -10.46 -11.08
N CYS A 43 -4.88 -9.41 -10.52
CA CYS A 43 -4.27 -8.36 -11.33
C CYS A 43 -2.82 -8.73 -11.68
N VAL A 44 -2.36 -8.26 -12.83
CA VAL A 44 -0.97 -8.42 -13.33
C VAL A 44 -0.34 -7.05 -13.55
N PRO A 45 0.99 -6.94 -13.77
CA PRO A 45 1.65 -5.67 -14.04
C PRO A 45 0.97 -4.82 -15.11
N ALA A 46 0.56 -5.43 -16.23
CA ALA A 46 -0.12 -4.74 -17.34
C ALA A 46 -1.43 -4.04 -16.93
N ASP A 47 -2.10 -4.50 -15.86
CA ASP A 47 -3.31 -3.86 -15.35
C ASP A 47 -3.01 -2.49 -14.70
N TYR A 48 -1.76 -2.23 -14.32
CA TYR A 48 -1.35 -1.03 -13.60
C TYR A 48 -0.51 -0.06 -14.45
N ASP A 49 -0.29 -0.33 -15.74
CA ASP A 49 0.55 0.51 -16.61
C ASP A 49 0.09 1.97 -16.66
N THR A 50 -1.21 2.19 -16.82
CA THR A 50 -1.80 3.54 -16.81
C THR A 50 -1.60 4.23 -15.46
N PHE A 51 -1.75 3.50 -14.37
CA PHE A 51 -1.58 4.04 -13.02
C PHE A 51 -0.13 4.39 -12.72
N LEU A 52 0.81 3.51 -13.06
CA LEU A 52 2.24 3.76 -12.90
C LEU A 52 2.70 4.95 -13.76
N SER A 53 2.16 5.07 -14.98
CA SER A 53 2.41 6.23 -15.85
C SER A 53 1.89 7.53 -15.23
N ALA A 54 0.68 7.51 -14.69
CA ALA A 54 0.09 8.67 -13.99
C ALA A 54 0.89 9.08 -12.75
N LEU A 55 1.42 8.11 -11.98
CA LEU A 55 2.31 8.38 -10.87
C LEU A 55 3.60 9.08 -11.33
N LYS A 56 4.25 8.56 -12.38
CA LYS A 56 5.48 9.15 -12.95
C LYS A 56 5.25 10.56 -13.50
N GLU A 57 4.08 10.82 -14.07
CA GLU A 57 3.72 12.16 -14.56
C GLU A 57 3.53 13.15 -13.41
N LYS A 58 2.83 12.74 -12.33
CA LYS A 58 2.47 13.64 -11.22
C LYS A 58 3.56 13.79 -10.16
N LEU A 59 4.52 12.86 -10.08
CA LEU A 59 5.63 12.90 -9.14
C LEU A 59 6.97 12.98 -9.90
N PRO A 60 7.49 14.19 -10.18
CA PRO A 60 8.73 14.37 -10.93
C PRO A 60 9.98 13.73 -10.30
N ASN A 61 9.95 13.48 -8.99
CA ASN A 61 11.04 12.85 -8.23
C ASN A 61 10.88 11.32 -8.13
N LEU A 62 9.83 10.75 -8.71
CA LEU A 62 9.60 9.32 -8.72
C LEU A 62 10.65 8.64 -9.61
N SER A 63 11.29 7.61 -9.06
CA SER A 63 12.33 6.87 -9.77
C SER A 63 11.74 6.14 -10.99
N PRO A 64 12.49 6.09 -12.11
CA PRO A 64 12.10 5.33 -13.30
C PRO A 64 11.99 3.82 -13.03
N SER A 65 12.72 3.29 -12.03
CA SER A 65 12.72 1.87 -11.65
C SER A 65 11.45 1.43 -10.91
N SER A 66 10.56 2.37 -10.57
CA SER A 66 9.24 2.09 -10.00
C SER A 66 8.47 1.09 -10.87
N ARG A 67 7.90 0.06 -10.24
CA ARG A 67 7.33 -1.11 -10.91
C ARG A 67 6.23 -1.78 -10.11
N VAL A 68 5.62 -2.78 -10.71
CA VAL A 68 4.61 -3.65 -10.10
C VAL A 68 5.24 -5.00 -9.78
N ALA A 69 4.95 -5.57 -8.61
CA ALA A 69 5.38 -6.93 -8.28
C ALA A 69 4.77 -7.93 -9.30
N GLU A 70 5.61 -8.79 -9.87
CA GLU A 70 5.19 -9.69 -10.93
C GLU A 70 4.47 -10.92 -10.36
N LEU A 71 3.14 -10.89 -10.42
CA LEU A 71 2.26 -11.95 -9.91
C LEU A 71 1.46 -12.56 -11.07
N PRO A 72 2.00 -13.60 -11.74
CA PRO A 72 1.24 -14.25 -12.79
C PRO A 72 -0.01 -14.92 -12.21
N ARG A 73 -1.12 -14.89 -12.95
CA ARG A 73 -2.40 -15.39 -12.41
C ARG A 73 -2.39 -16.86 -12.02
N THR A 74 -1.53 -17.66 -12.66
CA THR A 74 -1.29 -19.07 -12.32
C THR A 74 -0.84 -19.25 -10.87
N GLU A 75 -0.16 -18.28 -10.27
CA GLU A 75 0.35 -18.37 -8.91
C GLU A 75 -0.78 -18.35 -7.86
N TRP A 76 -1.93 -17.75 -8.19
CA TRP A 76 -3.12 -17.78 -7.32
C TRP A 76 -3.65 -19.21 -7.10
N ILE A 77 -3.34 -20.17 -7.98
CA ILE A 77 -3.66 -21.58 -7.74
C ILE A 77 -2.95 -22.14 -6.49
N LYS A 78 -1.85 -21.53 -6.05
CA LYS A 78 -1.14 -21.93 -4.83
C LYS A 78 -1.96 -21.66 -3.57
N VAL A 79 -2.86 -20.68 -3.60
CA VAL A 79 -3.88 -20.49 -2.56
C VAL A 79 -4.85 -21.67 -2.55
N ALA A 80 -5.27 -22.14 -3.74
CA ALA A 80 -6.14 -23.32 -3.87
C ALA A 80 -5.48 -24.62 -3.37
N ARG A 81 -4.14 -24.72 -3.39
CA ARG A 81 -3.42 -25.88 -2.80
C ARG A 81 -3.57 -25.99 -1.29
N GLN A 82 -3.99 -24.92 -0.61
CA GLN A 82 -4.26 -24.97 0.83
C GLN A 82 -5.65 -25.54 1.14
N LEU A 83 -6.60 -25.56 0.19
CA LEU A 83 -7.99 -26.01 0.40
C LEU A 83 -8.13 -27.37 1.13
N PRO A 84 -7.30 -28.41 0.87
CA PRO A 84 -7.45 -29.70 1.55
C PRO A 84 -6.68 -29.81 2.88
N THR A 85 -6.04 -28.74 3.36
CA THR A 85 -5.19 -28.79 4.57
C THR A 85 -6.00 -28.60 5.86
N ALA A 86 -5.53 -29.19 6.97
CA ALA A 86 -6.16 -29.00 8.27
C ALA A 86 -6.09 -27.54 8.75
N GLU A 87 -5.01 -26.84 8.41
CA GLU A 87 -4.82 -25.41 8.65
C GLU A 87 -5.85 -24.56 7.91
N PHE A 88 -6.23 -24.93 6.68
CA PHE A 88 -7.30 -24.27 5.95
C PHE A 88 -8.67 -24.48 6.62
N PHE A 89 -8.98 -25.72 7.01
CA PHE A 89 -10.26 -26.02 7.70
C PHE A 89 -10.35 -25.38 9.09
N SER A 90 -9.23 -25.24 9.78
CA SER A 90 -9.15 -24.58 11.10
C SER A 90 -8.93 -23.07 11.03
N ALA A 91 -8.86 -22.48 9.82
CA ALA A 91 -8.59 -21.07 9.59
C ALA A 91 -7.33 -20.58 10.34
N ASN A 92 -6.23 -21.33 10.23
CA ASN A 92 -4.93 -21.06 10.84
C ASN A 92 -3.79 -21.19 9.80
N LEU A 93 -4.02 -20.72 8.57
CA LEU A 93 -2.96 -20.68 7.57
C LEU A 93 -1.81 -19.79 8.03
N ASN A 94 -0.59 -20.20 7.69
CA ASN A 94 0.62 -19.45 8.02
C ASN A 94 1.01 -18.53 6.86
N ASN A 95 1.23 -17.24 7.15
CA ASN A 95 1.57 -16.22 6.15
C ASN A 95 2.84 -16.57 5.36
N ALA A 96 3.95 -16.87 6.02
CA ALA A 96 5.21 -17.21 5.36
C ALA A 96 5.06 -18.38 4.38
N LYS A 97 4.34 -19.44 4.77
CA LYS A 97 4.11 -20.62 3.92
C LYS A 97 3.12 -20.35 2.78
N THR A 98 1.97 -19.75 3.08
CA THR A 98 0.87 -19.62 2.10
C THR A 98 1.12 -18.49 1.09
N LEU A 99 1.81 -17.43 1.50
CA LEU A 99 2.06 -16.23 0.70
C LEU A 99 3.50 -16.15 0.20
N GLN A 100 4.28 -17.23 0.32
CA GLN A 100 5.69 -17.27 -0.10
C GLN A 100 5.89 -16.72 -1.52
N TRP A 101 5.05 -17.15 -2.47
CA TRP A 101 5.10 -16.70 -3.86
C TRP A 101 4.90 -15.18 -4.02
N TYR A 102 4.05 -14.58 -3.19
CA TYR A 102 3.81 -13.15 -3.20
C TYR A 102 5.02 -12.41 -2.62
N PHE A 103 5.57 -12.89 -1.50
CA PHE A 103 6.78 -12.32 -0.91
C PHE A 103 8.00 -12.45 -1.82
N ASP A 104 8.14 -13.55 -2.55
CA ASP A 104 9.21 -13.74 -3.52
C ASP A 104 9.08 -12.75 -4.69
N ALA A 105 7.86 -12.48 -5.19
CA ALA A 105 7.64 -11.48 -6.23
C ALA A 105 7.90 -10.05 -5.73
N MET A 106 7.54 -9.73 -4.49
CA MET A 106 7.91 -8.46 -3.87
C MET A 106 9.43 -8.33 -3.77
N GLU A 107 10.13 -9.36 -3.28
CA GLU A 107 11.59 -9.34 -3.17
C GLU A 107 12.28 -9.22 -4.53
N GLN A 108 11.76 -9.87 -5.57
CA GLN A 108 12.30 -9.69 -6.92
C GLN A 108 12.15 -8.24 -7.40
N GLY A 109 10.95 -7.66 -7.27
CA GLY A 109 10.72 -6.27 -7.66
C GLY A 109 11.58 -5.27 -6.89
N LEU A 110 11.77 -5.49 -5.59
CA LEU A 110 12.64 -4.67 -4.73
C LEU A 110 14.12 -4.85 -5.09
N ALA A 111 14.55 -6.09 -5.36
CA ALA A 111 15.92 -6.38 -5.78
C ALA A 111 16.26 -5.63 -7.07
N ASP A 112 15.35 -5.62 -8.04
CA ASP A 112 15.57 -4.90 -9.28
C ASP A 112 15.61 -3.37 -9.08
N ILE A 113 14.71 -2.81 -8.25
CA ILE A 113 14.75 -1.39 -7.85
C ILE A 113 16.12 -1.05 -7.27
N TYR A 114 16.62 -1.85 -6.33
CA TYR A 114 17.93 -1.60 -5.70
C TYR A 114 19.10 -1.79 -6.66
N ALA A 115 19.00 -2.72 -7.61
CA ALA A 115 20.02 -2.92 -8.64
C ALA A 115 20.12 -1.71 -9.59
N GLU A 116 18.98 -1.07 -9.91
CA GLU A 116 18.92 0.07 -10.83
C GLU A 116 19.23 1.42 -10.16
N GLU A 117 18.79 1.63 -8.91
CA GLU A 117 18.91 2.93 -8.23
C GLU A 117 20.06 2.99 -7.21
N GLY A 118 20.56 1.84 -6.75
CA GLY A 118 21.63 1.76 -5.74
C GLY A 118 21.13 2.00 -4.31
N GLU A 119 22.01 2.54 -3.46
CA GLU A 119 21.78 2.59 -2.01
C GLU A 119 20.98 3.81 -1.51
N ASP A 120 20.87 4.85 -2.33
CA ASP A 120 20.31 6.15 -1.95
C ASP A 120 18.82 6.34 -2.26
N VAL A 121 18.12 5.27 -2.69
CA VAL A 121 16.70 5.32 -3.01
C VAL A 121 15.83 5.06 -1.78
N ASN A 122 14.81 5.89 -1.58
CA ASN A 122 13.72 5.58 -0.65
C ASN A 122 12.69 4.70 -1.36
N VAL A 123 12.02 3.81 -0.62
CA VAL A 123 10.97 2.96 -1.16
C VAL A 123 9.61 3.35 -0.59
N CYS A 124 8.64 3.51 -1.47
CA CYS A 124 7.22 3.51 -1.14
C CYS A 124 6.61 2.20 -1.63
N ILE A 125 5.89 1.48 -0.78
CA ILE A 125 5.10 0.33 -1.20
C ILE A 125 3.64 0.76 -1.32
N ILE A 126 3.04 0.55 -2.49
CA ILE A 126 1.61 0.78 -2.70
C ILE A 126 0.92 -0.57 -2.82
N GLY A 127 0.03 -0.92 -1.89
CA GLY A 127 -0.72 -2.16 -1.95
C GLY A 127 -2.19 -1.95 -2.28
N HIS A 128 -2.67 -2.59 -3.34
CA HIS A 128 -4.08 -2.57 -3.72
C HIS A 128 -4.79 -3.82 -3.19
N SER A 129 -5.90 -3.66 -2.46
CA SER A 129 -6.71 -4.77 -1.96
C SER A 129 -5.86 -5.75 -1.13
N ILE A 130 -5.83 -7.03 -1.48
CA ILE A 130 -4.93 -8.05 -0.88
C ILE A 130 -3.46 -7.62 -0.83
N GLY A 131 -2.98 -6.90 -1.85
CA GLY A 131 -1.60 -6.43 -1.88
C GLY A 131 -1.23 -5.52 -0.72
N GLY A 132 -2.17 -4.77 -0.15
CA GLY A 132 -1.91 -3.89 1.00
C GLY A 132 -1.67 -4.65 2.30
N TRP A 133 -2.53 -5.61 2.64
CA TRP A 133 -2.32 -6.39 3.86
C TRP A 133 -1.20 -7.42 3.73
N VAL A 134 -0.90 -7.91 2.51
CA VAL A 134 0.30 -8.72 2.25
C VAL A 134 1.57 -7.89 2.38
N ALA A 135 1.60 -6.66 1.85
CA ALA A 135 2.74 -5.75 2.02
C ALA A 135 2.98 -5.43 3.50
N ARG A 136 1.91 -5.19 4.27
CA ARG A 136 1.96 -5.05 5.72
C ARG A 136 2.52 -6.30 6.41
N SER A 137 2.06 -7.49 6.02
CA SER A 137 2.60 -8.78 6.49
C SER A 137 4.09 -8.95 6.19
N TYR A 138 4.56 -8.47 5.03
CA TYR A 138 5.96 -8.49 4.65
C TYR A 138 6.79 -7.56 5.55
N LEU A 139 6.41 -6.29 5.65
CA LEU A 139 7.12 -5.27 6.43
C LEU A 139 7.11 -5.56 7.94
N GLY A 140 6.05 -6.18 8.45
CA GLY A 140 5.97 -6.64 9.84
C GLY A 140 6.72 -7.95 10.12
N GLY A 141 7.32 -8.58 9.10
CA GLY A 141 8.18 -9.75 9.28
C GLY A 141 7.45 -11.10 9.36
N LEU A 142 6.13 -11.14 9.20
CA LEU A 142 5.35 -12.40 9.16
C LEU A 142 5.67 -13.26 7.94
N GLY A 143 6.32 -12.69 6.91
CA GLY A 143 6.90 -13.46 5.80
C GLY A 143 8.16 -14.25 6.19
N GLN A 144 8.69 -14.07 7.40
CA GLN A 144 9.89 -14.74 7.94
C GLN A 144 11.10 -14.63 7.01
N ARG A 145 11.23 -13.49 6.32
CA ARG A 145 12.33 -13.22 5.41
C ARG A 145 13.54 -12.70 6.18
N SER A 146 14.72 -13.15 5.76
CA SER A 146 16.01 -12.70 6.32
C SER A 146 17.03 -12.37 5.22
N THR A 147 16.54 -12.21 3.99
CA THR A 147 17.33 -11.89 2.80
C THR A 147 17.94 -10.49 2.91
N ALA A 148 18.98 -10.23 2.12
CA ALA A 148 19.57 -8.89 2.03
C ALA A 148 18.54 -7.86 1.54
N VAL A 149 17.68 -8.24 0.58
CA VAL A 149 16.60 -7.41 0.04
C VAL A 149 15.63 -7.00 1.13
N TYR A 150 15.18 -7.94 1.97
CA TYR A 150 14.29 -7.65 3.08
C TYR A 150 14.91 -6.64 4.05
N LYS A 151 16.16 -6.86 4.47
CA LYS A 151 16.86 -5.96 5.40
C LYS A 151 16.99 -4.54 4.81
N SER A 152 17.46 -4.42 3.57
CA SER A 152 17.53 -3.14 2.86
C SER A 152 16.17 -2.47 2.75
N THR A 153 15.09 -3.24 2.58
CA THR A 153 13.73 -2.70 2.51
C THR A 153 13.25 -2.17 3.85
N ILE A 154 13.51 -2.86 4.95
CA ILE A 154 13.16 -2.34 6.28
C ILE A 154 13.91 -1.03 6.57
N ASP A 155 15.16 -0.89 6.10
CA ASP A 155 15.95 0.33 6.31
C ASP A 155 15.57 1.50 5.38
N ARG A 156 15.01 1.22 4.20
CA ARG A 156 14.78 2.22 3.12
C ARG A 156 13.31 2.46 2.78
N CYS A 157 12.40 1.62 3.25
CA CYS A 157 10.97 1.84 3.09
C CYS A 157 10.54 3.00 3.98
N THR A 158 10.01 4.06 3.39
CA THR A 158 9.55 5.27 4.11
C THR A 158 8.03 5.33 4.24
N SER A 159 7.32 4.67 3.33
CA SER A 159 5.86 4.73 3.28
C SER A 159 5.23 3.43 2.76
N LEU A 160 4.10 3.07 3.37
CA LEU A 160 3.14 2.09 2.89
C LEU A 160 1.82 2.81 2.62
N VAL A 161 1.38 2.81 1.36
CA VAL A 161 0.05 3.29 0.97
C VAL A 161 -0.82 2.10 0.63
N THR A 162 -1.99 1.96 1.26
CA THR A 162 -2.95 0.91 0.93
C THR A 162 -4.18 1.49 0.24
N LEU A 163 -4.65 0.81 -0.81
CA LEU A 163 -5.79 1.22 -1.62
C LEU A 163 -6.90 0.18 -1.45
N GLY A 164 -7.96 0.54 -0.73
CA GLY A 164 -9.10 -0.35 -0.48
C GLY A 164 -8.71 -1.69 0.13
N SER A 165 -7.69 -1.74 1.00
CA SER A 165 -7.21 -2.99 1.59
C SER A 165 -7.93 -3.32 2.89
N PRO A 166 -8.45 -4.55 3.10
CA PRO A 166 -8.97 -4.93 4.40
C PRO A 166 -7.81 -5.12 5.39
N HIS A 167 -7.87 -4.42 6.53
CA HIS A 167 -6.85 -4.43 7.58
C HIS A 167 -7.30 -5.14 8.86
N LYS A 168 -8.61 -5.33 9.02
CA LYS A 168 -9.25 -6.04 10.13
C LYS A 168 -9.84 -7.34 9.59
N ALA A 169 -9.57 -8.45 10.26
CA ALA A 169 -10.24 -9.71 9.97
C ALA A 169 -11.68 -9.63 10.51
N PRO A 170 -12.68 -10.08 9.75
CA PRO A 170 -14.02 -10.19 10.29
C PRO A 170 -14.01 -11.20 11.45
N SER A 171 -14.44 -10.76 12.64
CA SER A 171 -14.41 -11.58 13.86
C SER A 171 -15.39 -12.76 13.83
N THR A 172 -16.42 -12.69 12.97
CA THR A 172 -17.50 -13.67 12.86
C THR A 172 -17.91 -14.03 11.43
N ALA A 173 -17.07 -13.73 10.43
CA ALA A 173 -17.36 -14.13 9.05
C ALA A 173 -17.75 -15.61 8.99
N LEU A 174 -18.91 -15.90 8.36
CA LEU A 174 -19.39 -17.26 8.08
C LEU A 174 -18.28 -18.16 7.52
N VAL A 175 -17.37 -17.55 6.76
CA VAL A 175 -16.15 -18.14 6.25
C VAL A 175 -15.08 -17.04 6.18
N ASP A 176 -14.04 -17.10 7.01
CA ASP A 176 -12.84 -16.26 6.82
C ASP A 176 -12.22 -16.58 5.46
N GLN A 177 -12.37 -15.67 4.50
CA GLN A 177 -11.85 -15.82 3.13
C GLN A 177 -10.32 -15.90 3.10
N THR A 178 -9.65 -15.30 4.08
CA THR A 178 -8.19 -15.33 4.24
C THR A 178 -7.71 -16.51 5.08
N ARG A 179 -8.63 -17.23 5.75
CA ARG A 179 -8.37 -18.46 6.51
C ARG A 179 -7.28 -18.30 7.58
N GLY A 180 -7.33 -17.20 8.32
CA GLY A 180 -6.43 -16.86 9.42
C GLY A 180 -5.28 -15.95 9.01
N LEU A 181 -5.02 -15.78 7.70
CA LEU A 181 -3.89 -14.97 7.22
C LEU A 181 -4.03 -13.51 7.62
N LEU A 182 -5.19 -12.89 7.37
CA LEU A 182 -5.39 -11.48 7.72
C LEU A 182 -5.48 -11.29 9.24
N ARG A 183 -6.09 -12.25 9.96
CA ARG A 183 -6.14 -12.22 11.44
C ARG A 183 -4.73 -12.21 12.03
N ALA A 184 -3.82 -13.04 11.51
CA ALA A 184 -2.43 -13.03 11.97
C ALA A 184 -1.72 -11.68 11.72
N VAL A 185 -2.04 -10.98 10.63
CA VAL A 185 -1.52 -9.63 10.36
C VAL A 185 -2.16 -8.60 11.29
N GLU A 186 -3.46 -8.71 11.56
CA GLU A 186 -4.19 -7.86 12.50
C GLU A 186 -3.65 -7.94 13.92
N GLU A 187 -3.42 -9.16 14.41
CA GLU A 187 -3.01 -9.42 15.79
C GLU A 187 -1.50 -9.22 16.04
N SER A 188 -0.68 -9.04 14.99
CA SER A 188 0.77 -8.82 15.13
C SER A 188 1.09 -7.36 15.43
N GLU A 189 1.78 -7.12 16.55
CA GLU A 189 2.28 -5.80 16.95
C GLU A 189 3.24 -5.22 15.89
N GLU A 190 4.11 -6.03 15.30
CA GLU A 190 5.05 -5.61 14.27
C GLU A 190 4.36 -5.22 12.95
N CYS A 191 3.17 -5.75 12.71
CA CYS A 191 2.32 -5.39 11.57
C CYS A 191 1.37 -4.23 11.87
N SER A 192 1.30 -3.75 13.12
CA SER A 192 0.43 -2.63 13.49
C SER A 192 0.93 -1.32 12.91
N SER A 193 0.08 -0.29 12.92
CA SER A 193 0.47 1.06 12.52
C SER A 193 1.60 1.62 13.38
N GLU A 194 1.60 1.33 14.68
CA GLU A 194 2.68 1.67 15.62
C GLU A 194 3.95 0.86 15.33
N GLY A 195 3.83 -0.44 15.08
CA GLY A 195 4.95 -1.32 14.77
C GLY A 195 5.70 -0.89 13.50
N LEU A 196 4.96 -0.50 12.46
CA LEU A 196 5.54 0.06 11.23
C LEU A 196 6.10 1.46 11.46
N ALA A 197 5.42 2.33 12.20
CA ALA A 197 5.93 3.66 12.53
C ALA A 197 7.24 3.61 13.35
N ALA A 198 7.37 2.63 14.26
CA ALA A 198 8.60 2.40 15.02
C ALA A 198 9.79 1.99 14.13
N LYS A 199 9.51 1.46 12.93
CA LYS A 199 10.51 1.17 11.88
C LYS A 199 10.76 2.37 10.96
N GLY A 200 10.12 3.51 11.19
CA GLY A 200 10.20 4.69 10.32
C GLY A 200 9.30 4.63 9.08
N ILE A 201 8.39 3.66 9.01
CA ILE A 201 7.47 3.48 7.88
C ILE A 201 6.13 4.16 8.21
N SER A 202 5.83 5.24 7.49
CA SER A 202 4.51 5.87 7.57
C SER A 202 3.45 5.03 6.84
N VAL A 203 2.25 4.91 7.41
CA VAL A 203 1.15 4.15 6.79
C VAL A 203 0.02 5.10 6.42
N THR A 204 -0.41 5.05 5.16
CA THR A 204 -1.61 5.76 4.68
C THR A 204 -2.62 4.76 4.13
N CYS A 205 -3.78 4.68 4.75
CA CYS A 205 -4.90 3.88 4.27
C CYS A 205 -5.84 4.78 3.46
N VAL A 206 -6.00 4.47 2.17
CA VAL A 206 -6.93 5.11 1.25
C VAL A 206 -8.11 4.18 1.05
N GLY A 207 -9.31 4.64 1.40
CA GLY A 207 -10.55 3.88 1.26
C GLY A 207 -11.70 4.75 0.77
N SER A 208 -12.78 4.13 0.32
CA SER A 208 -13.98 4.83 -0.17
C SER A 208 -15.22 4.50 0.66
N THR A 209 -16.19 5.40 0.64
CA THR A 209 -17.54 5.26 1.21
C THR A 209 -18.63 5.42 0.16
N ALA A 210 -18.26 5.40 -1.12
CA ALA A 210 -19.11 5.80 -2.23
C ALA A 210 -20.24 4.80 -2.55
N VAL A 211 -20.04 3.52 -2.21
CA VAL A 211 -20.96 2.45 -2.59
C VAL A 211 -21.64 1.89 -1.34
N LYS A 212 -22.97 1.94 -1.35
CA LYS A 212 -23.80 1.41 -0.28
C LYS A 212 -24.18 -0.05 -0.56
N GLY A 213 -23.95 -0.92 0.40
CA GLY A 213 -24.58 -2.24 0.45
C GLY A 213 -26.04 -2.08 0.87
N ASN A 214 -26.97 -2.53 0.03
CA ASN A 214 -28.41 -2.46 0.26
C ASN A 214 -29.10 -3.68 -0.34
N ILE A 215 -29.80 -4.46 0.49
CA ILE A 215 -30.55 -5.64 0.03
C ILE A 215 -31.92 -5.31 -0.60
N PHE A 216 -32.44 -4.10 -0.39
CA PHE A 216 -33.73 -3.66 -0.93
C PHE A 216 -33.52 -2.71 -2.11
N THR A 217 -32.71 -3.12 -3.07
CA THR A 217 -32.32 -2.30 -4.23
C THR A 217 -32.51 -3.04 -5.55
N THR A 218 -32.66 -2.26 -6.61
CA THR A 218 -32.57 -2.74 -8.00
C THR A 218 -31.26 -2.29 -8.67
N ASN A 219 -30.41 -1.56 -7.95
CA ASN A 219 -29.12 -1.10 -8.44
C ASN A 219 -28.11 -2.26 -8.40
N VAL A 220 -27.55 -2.62 -9.57
CA VAL A 220 -26.58 -3.72 -9.72
C VAL A 220 -25.32 -3.49 -8.86
N GLU A 221 -24.85 -2.25 -8.75
CA GLU A 221 -23.67 -1.90 -7.97
C GLU A 221 -23.89 -2.13 -6.48
N GLU A 222 -25.06 -1.74 -5.96
CA GLU A 222 -25.43 -1.98 -4.56
C GLU A 222 -25.63 -3.48 -4.28
N ILE A 223 -26.13 -4.26 -5.25
CA ILE A 223 -26.24 -5.72 -5.15
C ILE A 223 -24.84 -6.35 -5.05
N VAL A 224 -23.93 -5.98 -5.95
CA VAL A 224 -22.54 -6.48 -5.92
C VAL A 224 -21.86 -6.10 -4.60
N ALA A 225 -21.99 -4.83 -4.16
CA ALA A 225 -21.46 -4.37 -2.88
C ALA A 225 -22.01 -5.19 -1.71
N THR A 226 -23.32 -5.41 -1.68
CA THR A 226 -23.97 -6.24 -0.65
C THR A 226 -23.38 -7.64 -0.61
N THR A 227 -23.24 -8.31 -1.76
CA THR A 227 -22.67 -9.66 -1.82
C THR A 227 -21.21 -9.72 -1.38
N SER A 228 -20.45 -8.64 -1.61
CA SER A 228 -19.05 -8.53 -1.20
C SER A 228 -18.91 -8.22 0.30
N TYR A 229 -19.83 -7.43 0.86
CA TYR A 229 -19.79 -7.01 2.27
C TYR A 229 -20.27 -8.10 3.23
N ILE A 230 -21.28 -8.89 2.85
CA ILE A 230 -21.82 -9.98 3.68
C ILE A 230 -20.73 -10.88 4.31
N PRO A 231 -19.75 -11.41 3.56
CA PRO A 231 -18.72 -12.27 4.14
C PRO A 231 -17.68 -11.52 5.01
N LEU A 232 -17.72 -10.19 5.04
CA LEU A 232 -16.72 -9.34 5.69
C LEU A 232 -17.26 -8.61 6.93
N VAL A 233 -18.55 -8.69 7.23
CA VAL A 233 -19.16 -7.96 8.34
C VAL A 233 -19.58 -8.93 9.43
N ASP A 234 -19.55 -8.44 10.68
CA ASP A 234 -19.84 -9.28 11.83
C ASP A 234 -21.34 -9.43 12.11
N ASP A 235 -22.11 -8.35 11.97
CA ASP A 235 -23.56 -8.42 12.07
C ASP A 235 -24.20 -8.15 10.70
N TRP A 236 -24.71 -9.21 10.07
CA TRP A 236 -25.52 -9.12 8.85
C TRP A 236 -26.70 -8.15 9.00
N LYS A 237 -27.19 -7.88 10.21
CA LYS A 237 -28.22 -6.87 10.46
C LYS A 237 -27.76 -5.46 10.10
N ASP A 238 -26.46 -5.16 10.14
CA ASP A 238 -25.93 -3.86 9.74
C ASP A 238 -26.10 -3.65 8.23
N ILE A 239 -26.01 -4.72 7.44
CA ILE A 239 -26.33 -4.70 6.00
C ILE A 239 -27.84 -4.57 5.76
N LEU A 240 -28.67 -5.18 6.61
CA LEU A 240 -30.13 -5.11 6.53
C LEU A 240 -30.71 -3.80 7.11
N SER A 241 -29.88 -3.01 7.82
CA SER A 241 -30.30 -1.75 8.42
C SER A 241 -30.62 -0.72 7.36
N SER A 242 -31.52 0.22 7.66
CA SER A 242 -31.86 1.33 6.74
C SER A 242 -30.66 2.22 6.43
N THR A 243 -29.67 2.26 7.31
CA THR A 243 -28.39 2.97 7.12
C THR A 243 -27.46 2.25 6.15
N GLY A 244 -27.54 0.92 6.05
CA GLY A 244 -26.66 0.07 5.23
C GLY A 244 -25.17 0.20 5.61
N ILE A 245 -24.31 -0.46 4.86
CA ILE A 245 -22.84 -0.38 5.03
C ILE A 245 -22.25 0.29 3.79
N ASN A 246 -21.40 1.28 4.00
CA ASN A 246 -20.70 1.98 2.93
C ASN A 246 -19.29 1.43 2.76
N GLY A 247 -18.80 1.47 1.53
CA GLY A 247 -17.44 1.10 1.17
C GLY A 247 -17.13 1.45 -0.27
N ASP A 248 -16.22 0.69 -0.88
CA ASP A 248 -15.76 0.89 -2.25
C ASP A 248 -16.38 -0.09 -3.27
N GLY A 249 -17.48 -0.74 -2.89
CA GLY A 249 -18.12 -1.83 -3.64
C GLY A 249 -17.56 -3.24 -3.36
N ILE A 250 -16.41 -3.38 -2.70
CA ILE A 250 -15.84 -4.69 -2.32
C ILE A 250 -15.48 -4.75 -0.83
N ILE A 251 -14.80 -3.73 -0.32
CA ILE A 251 -14.34 -3.63 1.06
C ILE A 251 -15.20 -2.61 1.82
N PRO A 252 -15.85 -3.02 2.93
CA PRO A 252 -16.49 -2.10 3.85
C PRO A 252 -15.51 -1.07 4.40
N ARG A 253 -15.98 0.16 4.55
CA ARG A 253 -15.19 1.28 5.08
C ARG A 253 -14.43 0.91 6.35
N ASP A 254 -15.09 0.29 7.32
CA ASP A 254 -14.49 0.09 8.65
C ASP A 254 -13.36 -0.95 8.67
N LEU A 255 -13.25 -1.76 7.62
CA LEU A 255 -12.13 -2.68 7.42
C LEU A 255 -10.98 -2.03 6.64
N ALA A 256 -11.23 -0.95 5.90
CA ALA A 256 -10.24 -0.35 5.00
C ALA A 256 -9.16 0.48 5.70
N PHE A 257 -9.27 0.69 7.02
CA PHE A 257 -8.42 1.62 7.75
C PHE A 257 -7.86 0.99 9.03
N MET A 258 -6.56 1.21 9.23
CA MET A 258 -5.86 0.89 10.48
C MET A 258 -6.11 1.96 11.53
N GLU A 259 -5.77 1.65 12.78
CA GLU A 259 -5.77 2.63 13.86
C GLU A 259 -4.63 3.65 13.69
N ALA A 260 -4.62 4.71 14.51
CA ALA A 260 -3.48 5.64 14.57
C ALA A 260 -2.18 4.87 14.88
N PRO A 261 -0.98 5.37 14.50
CA PRO A 261 -0.67 6.62 13.81
C PRO A 261 -0.88 6.57 12.28
N SER A 262 -1.54 5.54 11.73
CA SER A 262 -1.81 5.54 10.29
C SER A 262 -2.69 6.73 9.87
N LYS A 263 -2.43 7.27 8.67
CA LYS A 263 -3.25 8.31 8.06
C LYS A 263 -4.44 7.69 7.37
N ARG A 264 -5.63 8.20 7.66
CA ARG A 264 -6.88 7.83 7.00
C ARG A 264 -7.20 8.85 5.90
N ILE A 265 -7.33 8.40 4.66
CA ILE A 265 -7.83 9.21 3.54
C ILE A 265 -9.08 8.55 2.98
N GLU A 266 -10.21 9.22 3.14
CA GLU A 266 -11.50 8.75 2.63
C GLU A 266 -11.83 9.50 1.32
N VAL A 267 -11.91 8.76 0.22
CA VAL A 267 -12.17 9.29 -1.13
C VAL A 267 -13.48 8.72 -1.66
N SER A 268 -14.58 9.44 -1.52
CA SER A 268 -15.91 8.96 -1.97
C SER A 268 -16.20 9.32 -3.43
N THR A 269 -15.63 10.40 -3.96
CA THR A 269 -15.87 10.84 -5.34
C THR A 269 -14.59 11.28 -6.03
N CYS A 270 -14.56 11.10 -7.35
CA CYS A 270 -13.52 11.65 -8.20
C CYS A 270 -13.69 13.17 -8.33
N SER A 271 -12.64 13.94 -8.04
CA SER A 271 -12.69 15.40 -8.09
C SER A 271 -12.90 15.98 -9.49
N ILE A 272 -12.63 15.20 -10.54
CA ILE A 272 -12.78 15.62 -11.94
C ILE A 272 -14.17 15.25 -12.49
N THR A 273 -14.61 14.02 -12.27
CA THR A 273 -15.84 13.48 -12.89
C THR A 273 -17.05 13.54 -11.97
N GLY A 274 -16.84 13.65 -10.66
CA GLY A 274 -17.89 13.52 -9.63
C GLY A 274 -18.36 12.07 -9.41
N ASN A 275 -17.80 11.09 -10.13
CA ASN A 275 -18.22 9.70 -10.03
C ASN A 275 -17.73 9.04 -8.74
N ASN A 276 -18.48 8.05 -8.26
CA ASN A 276 -18.12 7.22 -7.12
C ASN A 276 -16.76 6.54 -7.31
N VAL A 277 -15.93 6.56 -6.27
CA VAL A 277 -14.65 5.82 -6.23
C VAL A 277 -14.90 4.39 -5.78
N ARG A 278 -14.43 3.44 -6.59
CA ARG A 278 -14.69 2.00 -6.44
C ARG A 278 -13.39 1.22 -6.31
N HIS A 279 -13.52 -0.03 -5.89
CA HIS A 279 -12.40 -0.91 -5.59
C HIS A 279 -11.56 -1.25 -6.82
N ALA A 280 -12.20 -1.81 -7.84
CA ALA A 280 -11.53 -2.39 -8.99
C ALA A 280 -11.56 -1.45 -10.19
N HIS A 281 -10.56 -1.58 -11.05
CA HIS A 281 -10.45 -0.87 -12.33
C HIS A 281 -10.40 -1.80 -13.53
N VAL A 282 -10.37 -3.11 -13.28
CA VAL A 282 -10.30 -4.14 -14.30
C VAL A 282 -11.15 -5.35 -13.91
N LEU A 283 -11.55 -6.13 -14.91
CA LEU A 283 -12.20 -7.43 -14.74
C LEU A 283 -11.33 -8.53 -15.36
N PRO A 284 -10.91 -9.54 -14.57
CA PRO A 284 -10.25 -10.71 -15.13
C PRO A 284 -11.24 -11.49 -16.01
N THR A 285 -10.71 -12.13 -17.03
CA THR A 285 -11.45 -12.88 -18.05
C THR A 285 -11.02 -14.35 -18.07
N PRO A 286 -11.84 -15.24 -18.65
CA PRO A 286 -11.42 -16.62 -18.88
C PRO A 286 -10.17 -16.75 -19.76
N TYR A 287 -9.87 -15.77 -20.62
CA TYR A 287 -8.64 -15.77 -21.42
C TYR A 287 -7.39 -15.68 -20.54
N ASN A 288 -7.49 -15.01 -19.38
CA ASN A 288 -6.39 -14.91 -18.44
C ASN A 288 -6.04 -16.24 -17.73
N LEU A 289 -6.83 -17.29 -17.93
CA LEU A 289 -6.46 -18.67 -17.53
C LEU A 289 -5.53 -19.35 -18.55
N TRP A 290 -5.56 -18.90 -19.81
CA TRP A 290 -4.72 -19.42 -20.89
C TRP A 290 -3.42 -18.64 -21.02
N ASP A 291 -3.49 -17.31 -20.89
CA ASP A 291 -2.33 -16.42 -20.75
C ASP A 291 -2.36 -15.74 -19.38
N PRO A 292 -1.57 -16.20 -18.41
CA PRO A 292 -1.59 -15.68 -17.05
C PRO A 292 -1.03 -14.27 -16.92
N ALA A 293 -0.32 -13.77 -17.93
CA ALA A 293 0.26 -12.43 -17.97
C ALA A 293 -0.59 -11.42 -18.77
N ALA A 294 -1.58 -11.90 -19.54
CA ALA A 294 -2.44 -11.03 -20.34
C ALA A 294 -3.15 -9.97 -19.48
N PRO A 295 -3.35 -8.74 -19.99
CA PRO A 295 -4.13 -7.74 -19.28
C PRO A 295 -5.58 -8.20 -19.07
N SER A 296 -6.17 -7.72 -17.99
CA SER A 296 -7.60 -7.81 -17.71
C SER A 296 -8.37 -6.84 -18.62
N ILE A 297 -9.69 -6.96 -18.69
CA ILE A 297 -10.51 -5.96 -19.39
C ILE A 297 -10.61 -4.71 -18.50
N PRO A 298 -10.20 -3.52 -18.97
CA PRO A 298 -10.40 -2.29 -18.21
C PRO A 298 -11.89 -1.99 -18.06
N LEU A 299 -12.27 -1.53 -16.87
CA LEU A 299 -13.61 -0.99 -16.65
C LEU A 299 -13.77 0.35 -17.39
N PRO A 300 -15.02 0.76 -17.70
CA PRO A 300 -15.30 2.03 -18.34
C PRO A 300 -14.63 3.23 -17.64
N GLU A 301 -14.26 4.29 -18.38
CA GLU A 301 -13.53 5.44 -17.82
C GLU A 301 -14.33 6.19 -16.73
N ASP A 302 -15.66 6.13 -16.77
CA ASP A 302 -16.54 6.66 -15.74
C ASP A 302 -16.58 5.81 -14.46
N PHE A 303 -15.98 4.62 -14.49
CA PHE A 303 -15.73 3.76 -13.34
C PHE A 303 -14.45 4.19 -12.61
N CYS A 304 -14.55 5.26 -11.82
CA CYS A 304 -13.41 5.77 -11.08
C CYS A 304 -12.96 4.82 -9.97
N TRP A 305 -11.64 4.68 -9.80
CA TRP A 305 -10.99 3.91 -8.75
C TRP A 305 -9.85 4.72 -8.12
N TYR A 306 -9.15 4.15 -7.14
CA TYR A 306 -8.09 4.84 -6.40
C TYR A 306 -6.97 5.43 -7.28
N GLY A 307 -6.68 4.81 -8.41
CA GLY A 307 -5.69 5.27 -9.40
C GLY A 307 -6.24 6.18 -10.50
N SER A 308 -7.54 6.47 -10.54
CA SER A 308 -8.13 7.35 -11.56
C SER A 308 -7.62 8.79 -11.44
N PRO A 309 -7.49 9.51 -12.58
CA PRO A 309 -7.26 10.95 -12.56
C PRO A 309 -8.30 11.65 -11.68
N GLY A 310 -7.87 12.59 -10.82
CA GLY A 310 -8.74 13.28 -9.86
C GLY A 310 -9.04 12.53 -8.55
N VAL A 311 -8.83 11.20 -8.50
CA VAL A 311 -8.80 10.45 -7.24
C VAL A 311 -7.37 10.39 -6.72
N LEU A 312 -6.41 10.10 -7.61
CA LEU A 312 -4.98 10.05 -7.30
C LEU A 312 -4.50 11.35 -6.62
N ASP A 313 -4.93 12.51 -7.11
CA ASP A 313 -4.55 13.82 -6.56
C ASP A 313 -4.95 14.02 -5.09
N GLN A 314 -5.92 13.25 -4.59
CA GLN A 314 -6.41 13.37 -3.20
C GLN A 314 -5.49 12.67 -2.19
N TRP A 315 -4.59 11.79 -2.64
CA TRP A 315 -3.73 11.00 -1.75
C TRP A 315 -2.27 10.87 -2.20
N ILE A 316 -1.90 11.34 -3.40
CA ILE A 316 -0.56 11.17 -3.97
C ILE A 316 0.58 11.77 -3.12
N GLU A 317 0.30 12.78 -2.29
CA GLU A 317 1.28 13.43 -1.40
C GLU A 317 1.84 12.52 -0.30
N ASN A 318 1.34 11.28 -0.18
CA ASN A 318 1.77 10.31 0.83
C ASN A 318 2.75 9.26 0.30
N ILE A 319 3.26 9.46 -0.92
CA ILE A 319 4.35 8.68 -1.54
C ILE A 319 5.68 9.32 -1.21
#